data_AF-A0A6A4Q5A8-F1
#
_entry.id   AF-A0A6A4Q5A8-F1
#
_cell.length_a   1.000
_cell.length_b   1.000
_cell.length_c   1.000
_cell.angle_alpha   90.00
_cell.angle_beta   90.00
_cell.angle_gamma   90.00
#
_symmetry.space_group_name_H-M   'P 1'
#
loop_
_entity.id
_entity.type
_entity.pdbx_description
1 polymer ?
#
loop_
_entity_poly.entity_id
_entity_poly.type
_entity_poly.pdbx_seq_one_letter_code
_entity_poly.pdbx_strand_id
1 'polypeptide(L)'
;MVDTQPSLSPSPVFNQKPLSLDEELWLFAEERAQEIICVVQPNVLSEAIRKEVIDYVKGLIKSYFGAEVVPFGSVPLKTYLPDGDIDFTVLTHENADGDLAQTVCSILESEKDSGQDVKDIQHIRAQVW
;
A
#
# COMPACT_ATOMS: atom_id res chain seq x y z
N MET A 1 -30.79 -57.74 7.84
CA MET A 1 -30.04 -56.56 8.31
C MET A 1 -30.71 -55.35 7.70
N VAL A 2 -31.19 -54.44 8.55
CA VAL A 2 -31.96 -53.26 8.16
C VAL A 2 -30.96 -52.13 7.88
N ASP A 3 -30.90 -51.66 6.64
CA ASP A 3 -30.20 -50.42 6.31
C ASP A 3 -31.18 -49.26 6.42
N THR A 4 -31.07 -48.51 7.51
CA THR A 4 -31.84 -47.30 7.77
C THR A 4 -31.08 -46.12 7.16
N GLN A 5 -31.54 -45.63 6.02
CA GLN A 5 -31.02 -44.40 5.42
C GLN A 5 -31.49 -43.20 6.29
N PRO A 6 -30.58 -42.32 6.78
CA PRO A 6 -31.00 -41.16 7.56
C PRO A 6 -31.65 -40.13 6.62
N SER A 7 -32.88 -39.73 6.96
CA SER A 7 -33.58 -38.64 6.31
C SER A 7 -32.80 -37.34 6.48
N LEU A 8 -32.37 -36.74 5.37
CA LEU A 8 -31.80 -35.39 5.35
C LEU A 8 -32.89 -34.40 5.79
N SER A 9 -32.70 -33.79 6.95
CA SER A 9 -33.51 -32.66 7.41
C SER A 9 -33.29 -31.47 6.46
N PRO A 10 -34.34 -30.73 6.07
CA PRO A 10 -34.17 -29.53 5.27
C PRO A 10 -33.39 -28.50 6.10
N SER A 11 -32.31 -27.97 5.54
CA SER A 11 -31.57 -26.83 6.10
C SER A 11 -32.55 -25.69 6.40
N PRO A 12 -32.40 -24.96 7.53
CA PRO A 12 -33.24 -23.80 7.78
C PRO A 12 -33.03 -22.83 6.62
N VAL A 13 -34.13 -22.53 5.91
CA VAL A 13 -34.17 -21.47 4.92
C VAL A 13 -33.74 -20.21 5.65
N PHE A 14 -32.51 -19.78 5.40
CA PHE A 14 -32.02 -18.50 5.87
C PHE A 14 -32.84 -17.47 5.09
N ASN A 15 -33.98 -17.09 5.66
CA ASN A 15 -34.72 -15.90 5.24
C ASN A 15 -33.76 -14.74 5.46
N GLN A 16 -32.89 -14.48 4.48
CA GLN A 16 -32.10 -13.26 4.39
C GLN A 16 -33.08 -12.13 4.05
N LYS A 17 -33.92 -11.76 5.03
CA LYS A 17 -34.44 -10.41 5.07
C LYS A 17 -33.17 -9.54 5.14
N PRO A 18 -32.97 -8.58 4.22
CA PRO A 18 -31.91 -7.61 4.39
C PRO A 18 -32.04 -7.09 5.82
N LEU A 19 -30.99 -7.19 6.62
CA LEU A 19 -30.98 -6.58 7.95
C LEU A 19 -31.29 -5.11 7.70
N SER A 20 -32.52 -4.68 8.02
CA SER A 20 -32.86 -3.26 8.04
C SER A 20 -32.07 -2.72 9.22
N LEU A 21 -30.83 -2.31 8.95
CA LEU A 21 -30.05 -1.61 9.95
C LEU A 21 -30.87 -0.39 10.35
N ASP A 22 -31.02 -0.25 11.66
CA ASP A 22 -31.71 0.88 12.27
C ASP A 22 -31.05 2.20 11.82
N GLU A 23 -31.85 3.22 11.57
CA GLU A 23 -31.37 4.54 11.11
C GLU A 23 -30.39 5.14 12.13
N GLU A 24 -30.66 4.93 13.43
CA GLU A 24 -29.78 5.35 14.52
C GLU A 24 -28.42 4.63 14.48
N LEU A 25 -28.40 3.33 14.13
CA LEU A 25 -27.16 2.56 14.01
C LEU A 25 -26.34 3.00 12.80
N TRP A 26 -26.99 3.34 11.69
CA TRP A 26 -26.30 3.91 10.52
C TRP A 26 -25.70 5.28 10.83
N LEU A 27 -26.45 6.16 11.48
CA LEU A 27 -25.95 7.47 11.89
C LEU A 27 -24.74 7.33 12.81
N PHE A 28 -24.83 6.44 13.81
CA PHE A 28 -23.71 6.14 14.70
C PHE A 28 -22.50 5.59 13.94
N ALA A 29 -22.71 4.68 12.98
CA ALA A 29 -21.63 4.13 12.16
C ALA A 29 -20.95 5.21 11.30
N GLU A 30 -21.73 6.12 10.70
CA GLU A 30 -21.23 7.23 9.92
C GLU A 30 -20.41 8.21 10.78
N GLU A 31 -20.90 8.56 11.98
CA GLU A 31 -20.16 9.40 12.92
C GLU A 31 -18.80 8.78 13.30
N ARG A 32 -18.79 7.48 13.61
CA ARG A 32 -17.55 6.76 13.93
C ARG A 32 -16.61 6.68 12.72
N ALA A 33 -17.14 6.46 11.52
CA ALA A 33 -16.35 6.44 10.29
C ALA A 33 -15.72 7.82 10.02
N GLN A 34 -16.46 8.90 10.22
CA GLN A 34 -15.98 10.26 10.06
C GLN A 34 -14.85 10.59 11.03
N GLU A 35 -14.95 10.16 12.29
CA GLU A 35 -13.87 10.31 13.28
C GLU A 35 -12.58 9.61 12.83
N ILE A 36 -12.70 8.38 12.29
CA ILE A 36 -11.55 7.64 11.77
C ILE A 36 -10.95 8.37 10.57
N ILE A 37 -11.77 8.78 9.59
CA ILE A 37 -11.33 9.51 8.39
C ILE A 37 -10.59 10.79 8.79
N CYS A 38 -11.10 11.55 9.76
CA CYS A 38 -10.46 12.77 10.25
C CYS A 38 -9.02 12.53 10.75
N VAL A 39 -8.76 11.35 11.33
CA VAL A 39 -7.44 10.96 11.86
C VAL A 39 -6.53 10.43 10.76
N VAL A 40 -7.04 9.62 9.83
CA VAL A 40 -6.21 8.88 8.88
C VAL A 40 -6.07 9.55 7.51
N GLN A 41 -6.91 10.54 7.21
CA GLN A 41 -6.86 11.22 5.91
C GLN A 41 -5.50 11.90 5.67
N PRO A 42 -5.09 12.02 4.40
CA PRO A 42 -3.98 12.87 4.00
C PRO A 42 -4.01 14.25 4.64
N ASN A 43 -2.84 14.74 5.05
CA ASN A 43 -2.69 16.07 5.63
C ASN A 43 -1.48 16.79 5.02
N VAL A 44 -1.45 18.11 5.18
CA VAL A 44 -0.47 18.99 4.53
C VAL A 44 0.97 18.63 4.92
N LEU A 45 1.21 18.28 6.19
CA LEU A 45 2.56 17.93 6.66
C LEU A 45 3.02 16.63 6.02
N SER A 46 2.15 15.61 5.98
CA SER A 46 2.48 14.32 5.40
C SER A 46 2.60 14.36 3.88
N GLU A 47 1.86 15.25 3.20
CA GLU A 47 2.05 15.56 1.77
C GLU A 47 3.42 16.19 1.50
N ALA A 48 3.84 17.16 2.31
CA ALA A 48 5.13 17.82 2.16
C ALA A 48 6.31 16.85 2.35
N ILE A 49 6.27 16.04 3.42
CA ILE A 49 7.32 15.04 3.69
C ILE A 49 7.38 14.00 2.56
N ARG A 50 6.24 13.45 2.13
CA ARG A 50 6.21 12.49 1.01
C ARG A 50 6.75 13.12 -0.27
N LYS A 51 6.44 14.40 -0.54
CA LYS A 51 6.99 15.10 -1.69
C LYS A 51 8.51 15.21 -1.64
N GLU A 52 9.08 15.54 -0.49
CA GLU A 52 10.55 15.60 -0.31
C GLU A 52 11.20 14.24 -0.58
N VAL A 53 10.63 13.16 -0.03
CA VAL A 53 11.11 11.79 -0.28
C VAL A 53 10.99 11.42 -1.76
N ILE A 54 9.86 11.72 -2.40
CA ILE A 54 9.63 11.46 -3.82
C ILE A 54 10.64 12.20 -4.70
N ASP A 55 10.87 13.49 -4.42
CA ASP A 55 11.81 14.31 -5.18
C ASP A 55 13.25 13.80 -4.98
N TYR A 56 13.61 13.38 -3.76
CA TYR A 56 14.90 12.77 -3.47
C TYR A 56 15.12 11.46 -4.23
N VAL A 57 14.20 10.49 -4.11
CA VAL A 57 14.30 9.18 -4.79
C VAL A 57 14.33 9.34 -6.31
N LYS A 58 13.51 10.26 -6.84
CA LYS A 58 13.55 10.63 -8.26
C LYS A 58 14.91 11.14 -8.69
N GLY A 59 15.47 12.11 -7.96
CA GLY A 59 16.78 12.67 -8.25
C GLY A 59 17.89 11.62 -8.21
N LEU A 60 17.87 10.78 -7.18
CA LEU A 60 18.82 9.69 -6.99
C LEU A 60 18.81 8.75 -8.19
N ILE A 61 17.68 8.11 -8.47
CA ILE A 61 17.59 7.11 -9.55
C ILE A 61 17.85 7.76 -10.92
N LYS A 62 17.34 8.97 -11.17
CA LYS A 62 17.56 9.67 -12.44
C LYS A 62 19.03 10.01 -12.68
N SER A 63 19.76 10.42 -11.63
CA SER A 63 21.19 10.75 -11.75
C SER A 63 22.08 9.54 -12.04
N TYR A 64 21.75 8.36 -11.50
CA TYR A 64 22.55 7.14 -11.70
C TYR A 64 22.17 6.38 -12.98
N PHE A 65 20.89 6.34 -13.34
CA PHE A 65 20.40 5.46 -14.41
C PHE A 65 19.81 6.20 -15.62
N GLY A 66 19.65 7.52 -15.56
CA GLY A 66 18.92 8.27 -16.57
C GLY A 66 17.46 7.83 -16.70
N ALA A 67 16.92 7.19 -15.67
CA ALA A 67 15.60 6.59 -15.66
C ALA A 67 14.51 7.59 -15.25
N GLU A 68 13.29 7.33 -15.68
CA GLU A 68 12.12 8.05 -15.20
C GLU A 68 11.49 7.29 -14.03
N VAL A 69 11.19 8.00 -12.96
CA VAL A 69 10.60 7.42 -11.76
C VAL A 69 9.24 8.06 -11.54
N VAL A 70 8.20 7.26 -11.40
CA VAL A 70 6.83 7.75 -11.17
C VAL A 70 6.25 7.12 -9.90
N PRO A 71 5.65 7.92 -9.01
CA PRO A 71 4.91 7.34 -7.89
C PRO A 71 3.65 6.65 -8.42
N PHE A 72 3.30 5.52 -7.81
CA PHE A 72 2.03 4.83 -8.08
C PHE A 72 1.36 4.45 -6.75
N GLY A 73 0.26 3.72 -6.81
CA GLY A 73 -0.42 3.25 -5.61
C GLY A 73 -1.15 4.36 -4.85
N SER A 74 -1.06 4.32 -3.53
CA SER A 74 -1.88 5.13 -2.62
C SER A 74 -1.59 6.63 -2.70
N VAL A 75 -0.33 7.00 -2.94
CA VAL A 75 0.16 8.38 -2.95
C VAL A 75 -0.50 9.26 -4.01
N PRO A 76 -0.47 8.94 -5.31
CA PRO A 76 -1.12 9.77 -6.33
C PRO A 76 -2.65 9.82 -6.18
N LEU A 77 -3.26 8.81 -5.54
CA LEU A 77 -4.70 8.75 -5.30
C LEU A 77 -5.14 9.48 -4.02
N LYS A 78 -4.20 9.92 -3.18
CA LYS A 78 -4.48 10.48 -1.86
C LYS A 78 -5.31 9.54 -0.97
N THR A 79 -5.00 8.25 -1.02
CA THR A 79 -5.66 7.21 -0.21
C THR A 79 -4.71 6.53 0.77
N TYR A 80 -3.53 7.10 1.00
CA TYR A 80 -2.56 6.59 1.95
C TYR A 80 -2.98 6.88 3.39
N LEU A 81 -2.61 5.97 4.29
CA LEU A 81 -2.69 6.18 5.74
C LEU A 81 -1.51 7.04 6.22
N PRO A 82 -1.55 7.60 7.44
CA PRO A 82 -0.48 8.45 7.95
C PRO A 82 0.92 7.81 7.85
N ASP A 83 1.00 6.52 8.11
CA ASP A 83 2.19 5.65 8.07
C ASP A 83 2.32 4.83 6.77
N GLY A 84 1.46 5.08 5.78
CA GLY A 84 1.52 4.40 4.49
C GLY A 84 2.82 4.67 3.74
N ASP A 85 3.31 3.65 3.03
CA ASP A 85 4.50 3.65 2.19
C ASP A 85 4.34 4.49 0.91
N ILE A 86 5.43 4.59 0.15
CA ILE A 86 5.47 5.26 -1.15
C ILE A 86 5.92 4.25 -2.18
N ASP A 87 5.02 3.93 -3.10
CA ASP A 87 5.30 3.02 -4.19
C ASP A 87 5.87 3.77 -5.41
N PHE A 88 6.95 3.26 -5.98
CA PHE A 88 7.58 3.82 -7.18
C PHE A 88 7.68 2.80 -8.31
N THR A 89 7.37 3.24 -9.53
CA THR A 89 7.71 2.53 -10.76
C THR A 89 8.89 3.22 -11.41
N VAL A 90 9.91 2.44 -11.79
CA VAL A 90 11.07 2.94 -12.53
C VAL A 90 10.98 2.47 -13.98
N LEU A 91 11.06 3.43 -14.90
CA LEU A 91 11.05 3.22 -16.35
C LEU A 91 12.46 3.45 -16.88
N THR A 92 13.09 2.40 -17.38
CA THR A 92 14.45 2.42 -17.94
C THR A 92 14.43 2.03 -19.42
N HIS A 93 15.49 2.38 -20.16
CA HIS A 93 15.68 1.87 -21.52
C HIS A 93 16.20 0.42 -21.46
N GLU A 94 15.89 -0.37 -22.50
CA GLU A 94 16.10 -1.83 -22.63
C GLU A 94 17.53 -2.35 -22.33
N ASN A 95 18.54 -1.49 -22.21
CA ASN A 95 19.95 -1.84 -22.03
C ASN A 95 20.53 -1.50 -20.65
N ALA A 96 19.70 -1.32 -19.62
CA ALA A 96 20.20 -1.27 -18.25
C ALA A 96 20.64 -2.68 -17.82
N ASP A 97 21.86 -3.06 -18.21
CA ASP A 97 22.46 -4.40 -18.10
C ASP A 97 22.72 -4.87 -16.63
N GLY A 98 22.09 -4.21 -15.65
CA GLY A 98 22.30 -4.43 -14.23
C GLY A 98 20.99 -4.59 -13.45
N ASP A 99 21.07 -5.30 -12.34
CA ASP A 99 20.00 -5.39 -11.35
C ASP A 99 19.81 -4.00 -10.71
N LEU A 100 18.90 -3.20 -11.29
CA LEU A 100 18.57 -1.85 -10.86
C LEU A 100 18.23 -1.83 -9.36
N ALA A 101 17.43 -2.78 -8.91
CA ALA A 101 17.03 -2.87 -7.51
C ALA A 101 18.23 -3.09 -6.60
N GLN A 102 19.13 -4.00 -6.95
CA GLN A 102 20.35 -4.23 -6.19
C GLN A 102 21.26 -3.00 -6.16
N THR A 103 21.39 -2.30 -7.28
CA THR A 103 22.22 -1.09 -7.37
C THR A 103 21.64 0.04 -6.53
N VAL A 104 20.31 0.23 -6.55
CA VAL A 104 19.63 1.18 -5.66
C VAL A 104 19.88 0.84 -4.19
N CYS A 105 19.81 -0.44 -3.80
CA CYS A 105 20.15 -0.85 -2.44
C CYS A 105 21.58 -0.46 -2.06
N SER A 106 22.57 -0.72 -2.91
CA SER A 106 23.96 -0.36 -2.63
C SER A 106 24.19 1.15 -2.52
N ILE A 107 23.49 1.96 -3.32
CA ILE A 107 23.55 3.42 -3.22
C ILE A 107 22.97 3.87 -1.87
N LEU A 108 21.77 3.39 -1.53
CA LEU A 108 21.12 3.71 -0.25
C LEU A 108 21.97 3.26 0.95
N GLU A 109 22.69 2.15 0.85
CA GLU A 109 23.64 1.70 1.87
C GLU A 109 24.80 2.68 2.05
N SER A 110 25.34 3.22 0.96
CA SER A 110 26.42 4.21 1.02
C SER A 110 25.99 5.57 1.60
N GLU A 111 24.71 5.92 1.50
CA GLU A 111 24.14 7.15 2.08
C GLU A 111 23.96 7.07 3.60
N LYS A 112 24.09 5.89 4.22
CA LYS A 112 24.09 5.78 5.70
C LYS A 112 25.22 6.59 6.35
N ASP A 113 26.33 6.73 5.65
CA ASP A 113 27.51 7.48 6.12
C ASP A 113 27.40 8.99 5.84
N SER A 114 26.42 9.42 5.02
CA SER A 114 26.20 10.83 4.66
C SER A 114 25.29 11.59 5.63
N GLY A 115 24.75 10.91 6.65
CA GLY A 115 23.87 11.49 7.67
C GLY A 115 22.39 11.50 7.30
N GLN A 116 22.00 10.84 6.20
CA GLN A 116 20.59 10.58 5.90
C GLN A 116 20.05 9.43 6.77
N ASP A 117 18.79 9.54 7.21
CA ASP A 117 18.15 8.53 8.07
C ASP A 117 17.60 7.34 7.25
N VAL A 118 18.47 6.68 6.49
CA VAL A 118 18.13 5.49 5.70
C VAL A 118 18.48 4.24 6.49
N LYS A 119 17.46 3.44 6.85
CA LYS A 119 17.60 2.22 7.66
C LYS A 119 16.92 1.03 6.98
N ASP A 120 17.23 -0.17 7.46
CA ASP A 120 16.53 -1.42 7.11
C ASP A 120 16.37 -1.69 5.61
N ILE A 121 17.39 -1.35 4.82
CA ILE A 121 17.43 -1.60 3.37
C ILE A 121 17.42 -3.11 3.12
N GLN A 122 16.44 -3.57 2.34
CA GLN A 122 16.29 -4.97 1.95
C GLN A 122 15.92 -5.06 0.48
N HIS A 123 16.55 -5.99 -0.24
CA HIS A 123 16.15 -6.35 -1.59
C HIS A 123 15.31 -7.63 -1.54
N ILE A 124 14.04 -7.53 -1.90
CA ILE A 124 13.10 -8.65 -1.93
C ILE A 124 12.67 -8.89 -3.38
N ARG A 125 12.99 -10.07 -3.92
CA ARG A 125 12.55 -10.49 -5.25
C ARG A 125 11.18 -11.15 -5.16
N ALA A 126 10.15 -10.44 -5.58
CA ALA A 126 8.80 -11.00 -5.67
C ALA A 126 8.71 -12.08 -6.75
N GLN A 127 8.05 -13.19 -6.45
CA GLN A 127 7.64 -14.19 -7.44
C GLN A 127 6.23 -13.86 -7.90
N VAL A 128 6.06 -13.65 -9.21
CA VAL A 128 4.74 -13.47 -9.82
C VAL A 128 4.30 -14.83 -10.34
N TRP A 129 3.17 -15.33 -9.82
CA TRP A 129 2.59 -16.63 -10.15
C TRP A 129 1.58 -16.52 -11.29
#